data_AF-A0A835H283-F1
#
_entry.id   AF-A0A835H283-F1
#
_cell.length_a   1.000
_cell.length_b   1.000
_cell.length_c   1.000
_cell.angle_alpha   90.00
_cell.angle_beta   90.00
_cell.angle_gamma   90.00
#
_symmetry.space_group_name_H-M   'P 1'
#
loop_
_entity.id
_entity.type
_entity.pdbx_description
1 polymer ?
#
loop_
_entity_poly.entity_id
_entity_poly.type
_entity_poly.pdbx_seq_one_letter_code
_entity_poly.pdbx_strand_id
1 'polypeptide(L)'
;MSSLFRRRSGFLTWFEKLKGMFHSQNASHALEEELLSLQKDRMREVHLGAHTLRSHGFQVARTHMHDWIILLVLGGIEIVLYVTHPFYRYVGRDMMTDLKYPLKDNTVPVWAVPLIAVLLPVLIFLFVYYRRRDVYDLHHGVLGLLYSILISAVLTDAIKNAVGRPRPDFYWRCFPDGKDVYDHLGNVVCHGVASVIKEGHKSFPSGHASWAFAGLGFLSLYLSGKIKVFDRKGHVAKLCIVILPILVACLVAISRVDDYWHHWQDVFAGGILGLAVATFCYLQFFPSPYSDDGWGPYEYFRMLEERGTEPTITVNSLNVQAMEVQVVQQQNERNNHGSIGLSEAHDHSLDEMESGRR
;
A
#
# COMPACT_ATOMS: atom_id res chain seq x y z
N MET A 1 6.95 9.81 -47.90
CA MET A 1 7.21 8.64 -47.04
C MET A 1 8.48 8.87 -46.20
N SER A 2 8.51 9.95 -45.40
CA SER A 2 9.77 10.45 -44.79
C SER A 2 9.56 11.40 -43.59
N SER A 3 8.53 11.21 -42.77
CA SER A 3 8.39 11.99 -41.52
C SER A 3 7.87 11.21 -40.30
N LEU A 4 7.59 9.91 -40.42
CA LEU A 4 7.01 9.10 -39.33
C LEU A 4 8.01 8.21 -38.57
N PHE A 5 9.31 8.24 -38.92
CA PHE A 5 10.34 7.41 -38.29
C PHE A 5 11.29 8.16 -37.33
N ARG A 6 10.95 9.39 -36.91
CA ARG A 6 11.78 10.22 -36.01
C ARG A 6 11.09 10.54 -34.67
N ARG A 7 10.42 9.56 -34.06
CA ARG A 7 9.84 9.73 -32.70
C ARG A 7 9.99 8.52 -31.77
N ARG A 8 10.82 7.52 -32.13
CA ARG A 8 11.08 6.34 -31.27
C ARG A 8 12.43 6.35 -30.53
N SER A 9 13.21 7.45 -30.57
CA SER A 9 14.55 7.50 -29.94
C SER A 9 14.69 8.42 -28.71
N GLY A 10 13.61 9.05 -28.24
CA GLY A 10 13.67 10.04 -27.14
C GLY A 10 13.72 9.43 -25.73
N PHE A 11 13.14 8.24 -25.53
CA PHE A 11 13.00 7.66 -24.19
C PHE A 11 14.29 6.94 -23.72
N LEU A 12 15.00 6.26 -24.63
CA LEU A 12 16.29 5.63 -24.33
C LEU A 12 17.44 6.64 -24.18
N THR A 13 17.41 7.75 -24.91
CA THR A 13 18.45 8.80 -24.83
C THR A 13 18.36 9.62 -23.55
N TRP A 14 17.19 9.69 -22.92
CA TRP A 14 17.01 10.33 -21.61
C TRP A 14 17.57 9.48 -20.46
N PHE A 15 17.42 8.15 -20.52
CA PHE A 15 17.92 7.21 -19.51
C PHE A 15 19.46 7.15 -19.48
N GLU A 16 20.11 7.21 -20.65
CA GLU A 16 21.58 7.28 -20.76
C GLU A 16 22.15 8.62 -20.26
N LYS A 17 21.39 9.72 -20.39
CA LYS A 17 21.82 11.07 -19.93
C LYS A 17 21.77 11.24 -18.41
N LEU A 18 20.90 10.50 -17.72
CA LEU A 18 20.81 10.44 -16.26
C LEU A 18 21.99 9.69 -15.62
N LYS A 19 22.56 8.71 -16.33
CA LYS A 19 23.71 7.92 -15.88
C LYS A 19 25.00 8.75 -15.74
N GLY A 20 25.12 9.86 -16.49
CA GLY A 20 26.32 10.69 -16.53
C GLY A 20 26.42 11.81 -15.50
N MET A 21 25.43 11.98 -14.60
CA MET A 21 25.29 13.21 -13.80
C MET A 21 25.68 13.09 -12.31
N PHE A 22 26.28 11.97 -11.88
CA PHE A 22 26.71 11.78 -10.48
C PHE A 22 28.19 11.43 -10.39
N HIS A 23 29.03 12.47 -10.33
CA HIS A 23 30.37 12.39 -9.74
C HIS A 23 30.64 13.71 -9.01
N SER A 24 30.59 13.69 -7.67
CA SER A 24 31.11 14.76 -6.82
C SER A 24 31.43 14.21 -5.42
N GLN A 25 32.57 14.63 -4.88
CA GLN A 25 33.13 14.24 -3.57
C GLN A 25 32.21 14.51 -2.37
N ASN A 26 31.11 15.26 -2.52
CA ASN A 26 30.07 15.40 -1.49
C ASN A 26 29.27 14.10 -1.24
N ALA A 27 29.38 13.11 -2.13
CA ALA A 27 28.73 11.82 -1.97
C ALA A 27 29.32 11.00 -0.82
N SER A 28 30.60 11.16 -0.45
CA SER A 28 31.22 10.31 0.58
C SER A 28 30.77 10.67 2.00
N HIS A 29 30.65 11.96 2.30
CA HIS A 29 30.22 12.43 3.63
C HIS A 29 28.72 12.20 3.85
N ALA A 30 27.92 12.35 2.78
CA ALA A 30 26.51 11.95 2.77
C ALA A 30 26.37 10.41 2.89
N LEU A 31 27.25 9.64 2.24
CA LEU A 31 27.31 8.18 2.40
C LEU A 31 27.67 7.77 3.82
N GLU A 32 28.58 8.48 4.49
CA GLU A 32 29.00 8.19 5.87
C GLU A 32 27.89 8.50 6.88
N GLU A 33 27.18 9.63 6.73
CA GLU A 33 26.00 9.91 7.55
C GLU A 33 24.85 8.96 7.28
N GLU A 34 24.66 8.58 6.01
CA GLU A 34 23.66 7.59 5.61
C GLU A 34 24.04 6.19 6.15
N LEU A 35 25.31 5.80 6.10
CA LEU A 35 25.86 4.58 6.71
C LEU A 35 25.68 4.58 8.23
N LEU A 36 25.96 5.69 8.90
CA LEU A 36 25.76 5.84 10.34
C LEU A 36 24.27 5.76 10.70
N SER A 37 23.38 6.36 9.91
CA SER A 37 21.93 6.26 10.11
C SER A 37 21.41 4.84 9.86
N LEU A 38 21.88 4.18 8.80
CA LEU A 38 21.56 2.80 8.47
C LEU A 38 22.13 1.82 9.51
N GLN A 39 23.29 2.13 10.10
CA GLN A 39 23.90 1.33 11.15
C GLN A 39 23.17 1.51 12.48
N LYS A 40 22.65 2.71 12.77
CA LYS A 40 21.80 3.00 13.93
C LYS A 40 20.40 2.38 13.81
N ASP A 41 19.81 2.42 12.62
CA ASP A 41 18.55 1.74 12.32
C ASP A 41 18.72 0.22 12.32
N ARG A 42 19.83 -0.31 11.78
CA ARG A 42 20.19 -1.73 11.88
C ARG A 42 20.39 -2.17 13.33
N MET A 43 21.04 -1.35 14.17
CA MET A 43 21.20 -1.63 15.60
C MET A 43 19.85 -1.65 16.35
N ARG A 44 18.90 -0.77 15.98
CA ARG A 44 17.51 -0.84 16.49
C ARG A 44 16.81 -2.12 16.02
N GLU A 45 16.89 -2.47 14.74
CA GLU A 45 16.28 -3.69 14.20
C GLU A 45 16.86 -4.97 14.78
N VAL A 46 18.17 -5.03 14.98
CA VAL A 46 18.86 -6.17 15.60
C VAL A 46 18.41 -6.37 17.06
N HIS A 47 18.08 -5.29 17.78
CA HIS A 47 17.57 -5.39 19.14
C HIS A 47 16.09 -5.81 19.23
N LEU A 48 15.30 -5.62 18.17
CA LEU A 48 13.85 -5.84 18.19
C LEU A 48 13.40 -7.28 17.85
N GLY A 49 14.29 -8.13 17.34
CA GLY A 49 13.98 -9.52 16.99
C GLY A 49 13.45 -9.65 15.56
N ALA A 50 14.09 -10.48 14.75
CA ALA A 50 13.70 -10.67 13.35
C ALA A 50 12.40 -11.49 13.26
N HIS A 51 11.27 -10.84 12.98
CA HIS A 51 9.98 -11.51 12.74
C HIS A 51 9.91 -12.06 11.33
N THR A 52 10.47 -13.26 11.15
CA THR A 52 10.49 -13.93 9.85
C THR A 52 9.19 -14.66 9.54
N LEU A 53 8.91 -14.88 8.25
CA LEU A 53 7.80 -15.70 7.75
C LEU A 53 7.70 -17.07 8.44
N ARG A 54 8.83 -17.72 8.74
CA ARG A 54 8.85 -19.04 9.41
C ARG A 54 8.37 -18.99 10.86
N SER A 55 8.60 -17.88 11.54
CA SER A 55 8.29 -17.74 12.96
C SER A 55 6.87 -17.23 13.20
N HIS A 56 6.45 -16.18 12.49
CA HIS A 56 5.20 -15.46 12.79
C HIS A 56 4.24 -15.38 11.58
N GLY A 57 4.67 -15.78 10.38
CA GLY A 57 3.87 -15.60 9.15
C GLY A 57 2.52 -16.32 9.18
N PHE A 58 2.48 -17.57 9.67
CA PHE A 58 1.23 -18.31 9.82
C PHE A 58 0.28 -17.64 10.83
N GLN A 59 0.82 -17.14 11.94
CA GLN A 59 0.03 -16.47 12.97
C GLN A 59 -0.58 -15.18 12.43
N VAL A 60 0.21 -14.33 11.75
CA VAL A 60 -0.26 -13.08 11.13
C VAL A 60 -1.32 -13.35 10.05
N ALA A 61 -1.13 -14.37 9.21
CA ALA A 61 -2.13 -14.74 8.21
C ALA A 61 -3.43 -15.23 8.84
N ARG A 62 -3.35 -16.02 9.93
CA ARG A 62 -4.52 -16.55 10.64
C ARG A 62 -5.31 -15.45 11.36
N THR A 63 -4.64 -14.49 12.00
CA THR A 63 -5.32 -13.38 12.69
C THR A 63 -6.11 -12.50 11.70
N HIS A 64 -5.60 -12.36 10.47
CA HIS A 64 -6.21 -11.57 9.39
C HIS A 64 -7.00 -12.43 8.39
N MET A 65 -7.49 -13.61 8.79
CA MET A 65 -8.21 -14.53 7.90
C MET A 65 -9.43 -13.87 7.25
N HIS A 66 -10.16 -13.03 8.00
CA HIS A 66 -11.33 -12.31 7.49
C HIS A 66 -10.96 -11.36 6.35
N ASP A 67 -9.80 -10.71 6.43
CA ASP A 67 -9.34 -9.81 5.37
C ASP A 67 -9.10 -10.54 4.05
N TRP A 68 -8.50 -11.73 4.12
CA TRP A 68 -8.33 -12.58 2.94
C TRP A 68 -9.65 -13.06 2.37
N ILE A 69 -10.64 -13.40 3.21
CA ILE A 69 -11.98 -13.78 2.76
C ILE A 69 -12.65 -12.60 2.04
N ILE A 70 -12.54 -11.38 2.58
CA ILE A 70 -13.10 -10.19 1.94
C ILE A 70 -12.44 -9.92 0.58
N LEU A 71 -11.12 -10.11 0.44
CA LEU A 71 -10.45 -10.02 -0.87
C LEU A 71 -11.03 -11.01 -1.88
N LEU A 72 -11.32 -12.25 -1.47
CA LEU A 72 -11.98 -13.23 -2.35
C LEU A 72 -13.39 -12.79 -2.74
N VAL A 73 -14.15 -12.23 -1.80
CA VAL A 73 -15.49 -11.68 -2.07
C VAL A 73 -15.41 -10.52 -3.05
N LEU A 74 -14.47 -9.57 -2.87
CA LEU A 74 -14.24 -8.47 -3.80
C LEU A 74 -13.86 -8.98 -5.19
N GLY A 75 -13.01 -9.99 -5.29
CA GLY A 75 -12.69 -10.65 -6.56
C GLY A 75 -13.90 -11.29 -7.23
N GLY A 76 -14.77 -11.93 -6.46
CA GLY A 76 -16.04 -12.47 -6.96
C GLY A 76 -17.00 -11.38 -7.47
N ILE A 77 -17.13 -10.28 -6.74
CA ILE A 77 -17.92 -9.11 -7.17
C ILE A 77 -17.38 -8.55 -8.48
N GLU A 78 -16.06 -8.41 -8.60
CA GLU A 78 -15.43 -7.90 -9.82
C GLU A 78 -15.70 -8.78 -11.04
N ILE A 79 -15.63 -10.11 -10.89
CA ILE A 79 -15.98 -11.04 -11.97
C ILE A 79 -17.44 -10.83 -12.42
N VAL A 80 -18.36 -10.67 -11.46
CA VAL A 80 -19.79 -10.40 -11.77
C VAL A 80 -19.95 -9.07 -12.50
N LEU A 81 -19.27 -8.01 -12.05
CA LEU A 81 -19.32 -6.69 -12.70
C LEU A 81 -18.73 -6.72 -14.12
N TYR A 82 -17.64 -7.46 -14.32
CA TYR A 82 -17.00 -7.62 -15.62
C TYR A 82 -17.95 -8.24 -16.66
N VAL A 83 -18.64 -9.33 -16.29
CA VAL A 83 -19.56 -10.03 -17.19
C VAL A 83 -20.88 -9.28 -17.40
N THR A 84 -21.27 -8.43 -16.46
CA THR A 84 -22.48 -7.60 -16.54
C THR A 84 -22.45 -6.64 -17.75
N HIS A 85 -23.60 -6.47 -18.40
CA HIS A 85 -23.78 -5.52 -19.49
C HIS A 85 -23.90 -4.09 -18.94
N PRO A 86 -23.21 -3.11 -19.55
CA PRO A 86 -23.37 -1.72 -19.15
C PRO A 86 -24.74 -1.18 -19.57
N PHE A 87 -25.16 -0.09 -18.94
CA PHE A 87 -26.25 0.74 -19.43
C PHE A 87 -25.93 1.21 -20.86
N TYR A 88 -26.85 0.99 -21.80
CA TYR A 88 -26.69 1.45 -23.17
C TYR A 88 -27.27 2.86 -23.30
N ARG A 89 -26.42 3.86 -23.00
CA ARG A 89 -26.79 5.27 -23.14
C ARG A 89 -27.13 5.60 -24.60
N TYR A 90 -28.17 6.41 -24.81
CA TYR A 90 -28.55 6.95 -26.12
C TYR A 90 -27.35 7.62 -26.83
N VAL A 91 -27.15 7.27 -28.10
CA VAL A 91 -26.11 7.85 -28.97
C VAL A 91 -26.78 8.32 -30.27
N GLY A 92 -26.94 9.64 -30.38
CA GLY A 92 -27.52 10.26 -31.58
C GLY A 92 -26.50 10.49 -32.69
N ARG A 93 -27.00 10.72 -33.90
CA ARG A 93 -26.17 11.06 -35.08
C ARG A 93 -25.24 12.24 -34.85
N ASP A 94 -25.74 13.31 -34.25
CA ASP A 94 -24.98 14.55 -34.04
C ASP A 94 -23.85 14.38 -33.00
N MET A 95 -23.93 13.34 -32.15
CA MET A 95 -22.89 13.00 -31.18
C MET A 95 -21.74 12.20 -31.82
N MET A 96 -21.94 11.66 -33.01
CA MET A 96 -21.03 10.69 -33.61
C MET A 96 -19.72 11.32 -34.09
N THR A 97 -19.70 12.63 -34.31
CA THR A 97 -18.50 13.39 -34.70
C THR A 97 -17.36 13.20 -33.70
N ASP A 98 -17.66 13.23 -32.40
CA ASP A 98 -16.68 13.06 -31.32
C ASP A 98 -16.37 11.59 -30.99
N LEU A 99 -17.08 10.65 -31.62
CA LEU A 99 -16.99 9.21 -31.39
C LEU A 99 -16.42 8.44 -32.59
N LYS A 100 -15.86 9.15 -33.58
CA LYS A 100 -15.36 8.60 -34.85
C LYS A 100 -13.83 8.52 -34.93
N TYR A 101 -13.12 8.61 -33.80
CA TYR A 101 -11.67 8.41 -33.75
C TYR A 101 -11.30 6.97 -34.17
N PRO A 102 -10.12 6.76 -34.76
CA PRO A 102 -9.73 5.45 -35.27
C PRO A 102 -9.61 4.42 -34.14
N LEU A 103 -10.15 3.22 -34.38
CA LEU A 103 -9.97 2.06 -33.49
C LEU A 103 -8.53 1.55 -33.58
N LYS A 104 -7.73 1.84 -32.55
CA LYS A 104 -6.32 1.44 -32.44
C LYS A 104 -6.13 0.30 -31.44
N ASP A 105 -5.02 -0.42 -31.60
CA ASP A 105 -4.53 -1.34 -30.56
C ASP A 105 -4.08 -0.58 -29.30
N ASN A 106 -3.97 -1.29 -28.18
CA ASN A 106 -3.56 -0.73 -26.90
C ASN A 106 -2.03 -0.70 -26.80
N THR A 107 -1.45 0.49 -26.60
CA THR A 107 -0.03 0.67 -26.27
C THR A 107 0.34 -0.04 -24.96
N VAL A 108 -0.52 0.05 -23.94
CA VAL A 108 -0.42 -0.73 -22.69
C VAL A 108 -1.57 -1.74 -22.69
N PRO A 109 -1.30 -3.03 -22.91
CA PRO A 109 -2.38 -4.03 -22.90
C PRO A 109 -2.89 -4.27 -21.48
N VAL A 110 -4.14 -4.72 -21.36
CA VAL A 110 -4.82 -4.93 -20.06
C VAL A 110 -4.00 -5.80 -19.10
N TRP A 111 -3.35 -6.85 -19.62
CA TRP A 111 -2.53 -7.77 -18.81
C TRP A 111 -1.25 -7.13 -18.26
N ALA A 112 -0.75 -6.04 -18.86
CA ALA A 112 0.45 -5.35 -18.38
C ALA A 112 0.16 -4.53 -17.11
N VAL A 113 -1.07 -4.07 -16.92
CA VAL A 113 -1.47 -3.29 -15.74
C VAL A 113 -1.23 -4.04 -14.43
N PRO A 114 -1.72 -5.29 -14.22
CA PRO A 114 -1.43 -6.01 -12.98
C PRO A 114 0.07 -6.33 -12.80
N LEU A 115 0.84 -6.50 -13.87
CA LEU A 115 2.29 -6.68 -13.75
C LEU A 115 2.98 -5.42 -13.21
N ILE A 116 2.56 -4.25 -13.68
CA ILE A 116 3.15 -2.97 -13.25
C ILE A 116 2.60 -2.52 -11.89
N ALA A 117 1.30 -2.67 -11.66
CA ALA A 117 0.60 -2.11 -10.50
C ALA A 117 0.50 -3.09 -9.31
N VAL A 118 0.77 -4.39 -9.50
CA VAL A 118 0.76 -5.38 -8.41
C VAL A 118 2.10 -6.08 -8.28
N LEU A 119 2.58 -6.73 -9.35
CA LEU A 119 3.79 -7.54 -9.26
C LEU A 119 5.02 -6.69 -8.92
N LEU A 120 5.21 -5.53 -9.57
CA LEU A 120 6.33 -4.63 -9.28
C LEU A 120 6.32 -4.13 -7.82
N PRO A 121 5.22 -3.60 -7.25
CA PRO A 121 5.16 -3.28 -5.83
C PRO A 121 5.46 -4.47 -4.91
N VAL A 122 4.90 -5.66 -5.18
CA VAL A 122 5.17 -6.87 -4.38
C VAL A 122 6.66 -7.23 -4.40
N LEU A 123 7.33 -7.13 -5.54
CA LEU A 123 8.78 -7.34 -5.63
C LEU A 123 9.56 -6.34 -4.77
N ILE A 124 9.12 -5.08 -4.71
CA ILE A 124 9.73 -4.06 -3.84
C ILE A 124 9.48 -4.39 -2.37
N PHE A 125 8.27 -4.82 -1.99
CA PHE A 125 7.97 -5.23 -0.61
C PHE A 125 8.81 -6.44 -0.19
N LEU A 126 8.99 -7.42 -1.09
CA LEU A 126 9.87 -8.57 -0.86
C LEU A 126 11.34 -8.14 -0.69
N PHE A 127 11.80 -7.15 -1.45
CA PHE A 127 13.14 -6.59 -1.27
C PHE A 127 13.29 -5.91 0.10
N VAL A 128 12.31 -5.12 0.53
CA VAL A 128 12.29 -4.50 1.87
C VAL A 128 12.27 -5.59 2.95
N TYR A 129 11.43 -6.62 2.81
CA TYR A 129 11.40 -7.77 3.71
C TYR A 129 12.75 -8.49 3.78
N TYR A 130 13.41 -8.71 2.64
CA TYR A 130 14.73 -9.36 2.61
C TYR A 130 15.76 -8.59 3.44
N ARG A 131 15.69 -7.25 3.42
CA ARG A 131 16.58 -6.35 4.18
C ARG A 131 16.22 -6.27 5.66
N ARG A 132 14.93 -6.08 5.99
CA ARG A 132 14.44 -5.77 7.35
C ARG A 132 14.00 -6.99 8.15
N ARG A 133 13.68 -8.10 7.47
CA ARG A 133 13.12 -9.33 8.06
C ARG A 133 11.88 -9.08 8.92
N ASP A 134 11.03 -8.16 8.47
CA ASP A 134 9.76 -7.80 9.11
C ASP A 134 8.57 -8.34 8.31
N VAL A 135 7.98 -9.44 8.80
CA VAL A 135 6.81 -10.07 8.18
C VAL A 135 5.54 -9.24 8.29
N TYR A 136 5.39 -8.41 9.32
CA TYR A 136 4.21 -7.57 9.48
C TYR A 136 4.16 -6.53 8.37
N ASP A 137 5.30 -5.91 8.08
CA ASP A 137 5.42 -4.98 6.97
C ASP A 137 5.11 -5.62 5.61
N LEU A 138 5.68 -6.80 5.34
CA LEU A 138 5.41 -7.53 4.10
C LEU A 138 3.93 -7.87 3.97
N HIS A 139 3.34 -8.44 5.03
CA HIS A 139 1.94 -8.87 5.03
C HIS A 139 0.99 -7.69 4.85
N HIS A 140 1.15 -6.63 5.63
CA HIS A 140 0.28 -5.45 5.58
C HIS A 140 0.50 -4.64 4.30
N GLY A 141 1.73 -4.58 3.78
CA GLY A 141 2.03 -3.99 2.48
C GLY A 141 1.30 -4.73 1.35
N VAL A 142 1.38 -6.07 1.31
CA VAL A 142 0.68 -6.89 0.30
C VAL A 142 -0.84 -6.77 0.47
N LEU A 143 -1.35 -6.89 1.70
CA LEU A 143 -2.78 -6.83 1.97
C LEU A 143 -3.36 -5.47 1.56
N GLY A 144 -2.73 -4.37 1.98
CA GLY A 144 -3.14 -3.02 1.61
C GLY A 144 -3.09 -2.75 0.10
N LEU A 145 -2.08 -3.26 -0.59
CA LEU A 145 -1.99 -3.18 -2.05
C LEU A 145 -3.14 -3.91 -2.75
N LEU A 146 -3.44 -5.15 -2.33
CA LEU A 146 -4.51 -5.95 -2.92
C LEU A 146 -5.88 -5.30 -2.70
N TYR A 147 -6.13 -4.76 -1.50
CA TYR A 147 -7.34 -4.00 -1.23
C TYR A 147 -7.44 -2.73 -2.08
N SER A 148 -6.35 -1.97 -2.19
CA SER A 148 -6.29 -0.76 -3.04
C SER A 148 -6.72 -1.07 -4.48
N ILE A 149 -6.19 -2.16 -5.04
CA ILE A 149 -6.50 -2.60 -6.40
C ILE A 149 -7.93 -3.11 -6.53
N LEU A 150 -8.36 -4.05 -5.68
CA LEU A 150 -9.67 -4.68 -5.82
C LEU A 150 -10.84 -3.73 -5.52
N ILE A 151 -10.72 -2.86 -4.51
CA ILE A 151 -11.73 -1.83 -4.26
C ILE A 151 -11.79 -0.86 -5.46
N SER A 152 -10.64 -0.43 -5.99
CA SER A 152 -10.61 0.42 -7.18
C SER A 152 -11.22 -0.26 -8.40
N ALA A 153 -11.01 -1.57 -8.57
CA ALA A 153 -11.59 -2.36 -9.65
C ALA A 153 -13.11 -2.40 -9.56
N VAL A 154 -13.63 -2.83 -8.41
CA VAL A 154 -15.08 -2.91 -8.15
C VAL A 154 -15.75 -1.56 -8.37
N LEU A 155 -15.18 -0.47 -7.83
CA LEU A 155 -15.74 0.87 -8.02
C LEU A 155 -15.69 1.31 -9.49
N THR A 156 -14.58 1.05 -10.19
CA THR A 156 -14.44 1.42 -11.60
C THR A 156 -15.46 0.70 -12.48
N ASP A 157 -15.57 -0.62 -12.35
CA ASP A 157 -16.44 -1.43 -13.20
C ASP A 157 -17.92 -1.24 -12.85
N ALA A 158 -18.25 -1.02 -11.57
CA ALA A 158 -19.60 -0.61 -11.17
C ALA A 158 -20.00 0.72 -11.83
N ILE A 159 -19.14 1.75 -11.77
CA ILE A 159 -19.41 3.05 -12.39
C ILE A 159 -19.49 2.94 -13.92
N LYS A 160 -18.58 2.17 -14.55
CA LYS A 160 -18.63 1.90 -16.00
C LYS A 160 -19.97 1.31 -16.42
N ASN A 161 -20.43 0.29 -15.69
CA ASN A 161 -21.70 -0.36 -15.98
C ASN A 161 -22.88 0.58 -15.77
N ALA A 162 -22.85 1.43 -14.74
CA ALA A 162 -23.92 2.39 -14.48
C ALA A 162 -23.97 3.55 -15.50
N VAL A 163 -22.81 4.08 -15.90
CA VAL A 163 -22.72 5.28 -16.73
C VAL A 163 -22.89 4.98 -18.22
N GLY A 164 -22.34 3.86 -18.72
CA GLY A 164 -22.57 3.45 -20.10
C GLY A 164 -21.98 4.37 -21.17
N ARG A 165 -20.97 5.17 -20.82
CA ARG A 165 -20.42 6.21 -21.71
C ARG A 165 -19.73 5.58 -22.93
N PRO A 166 -20.10 5.97 -24.16
CA PRO A 166 -19.38 5.57 -25.37
C PRO A 166 -17.92 6.03 -25.37
N ARG A 167 -17.02 5.21 -25.90
CA ARG A 167 -15.59 5.54 -26.11
C ARG A 167 -15.40 6.45 -27.33
N PRO A 168 -14.27 7.19 -27.44
CA PRO A 168 -13.98 8.03 -28.61
C PRO A 168 -13.93 7.27 -29.95
N ASP A 169 -13.69 5.96 -29.91
CA ASP A 169 -13.61 5.05 -31.06
C ASP A 169 -14.92 4.26 -31.31
N PHE A 170 -16.01 4.63 -30.63
CA PHE A 170 -17.27 3.88 -30.61
C PHE A 170 -17.88 3.65 -32.00
N TYR A 171 -17.76 4.62 -32.92
CA TYR A 171 -18.27 4.50 -34.28
C TYR A 171 -17.77 3.22 -34.98
N TRP A 172 -16.48 2.95 -34.92
CA TRP A 172 -15.87 1.80 -35.61
C TRP A 172 -16.15 0.47 -34.91
N ARG A 173 -16.50 0.52 -33.62
CA ARG A 173 -16.98 -0.66 -32.87
C ARG A 173 -18.41 -1.02 -33.28
N CYS A 174 -19.23 0.00 -33.51
CA CYS A 174 -20.65 -0.12 -33.84
C CYS A 174 -20.88 -0.44 -35.33
N PHE A 175 -20.13 0.22 -36.22
CA PHE A 175 -20.25 0.18 -37.68
C PHE A 175 -18.91 -0.21 -38.35
N PRO A 176 -18.51 -1.49 -38.30
CA PRO A 176 -17.22 -1.92 -38.85
C PRO A 176 -17.10 -1.73 -40.38
N ASP A 177 -18.24 -1.60 -41.09
CA ASP A 177 -18.32 -1.33 -42.53
C ASP A 177 -18.44 0.17 -42.86
N GLY A 178 -18.44 1.05 -41.85
CA GLY A 178 -18.56 2.50 -42.01
C GLY A 178 -19.94 2.99 -42.43
N LYS A 179 -20.99 2.16 -42.33
CA LYS A 179 -22.37 2.54 -42.65
C LYS A 179 -23.16 2.74 -41.38
N ASP A 180 -23.46 3.99 -41.03
CA ASP A 180 -24.21 4.29 -39.82
C ASP A 180 -25.72 4.12 -40.00
N VAL A 181 -26.33 3.47 -39.01
CA VAL A 181 -27.76 3.14 -38.97
C VAL A 181 -28.34 3.67 -37.66
N TYR A 182 -29.50 4.31 -37.77
CA TYR A 182 -30.21 4.86 -36.62
C TYR A 182 -31.68 4.43 -36.67
N ASP A 183 -32.29 4.25 -35.50
CA ASP A 183 -33.71 3.97 -35.38
C ASP A 183 -34.58 5.23 -35.61
N HIS A 184 -35.90 5.06 -35.55
CA HIS A 184 -36.85 6.16 -35.74
C HIS A 184 -36.73 7.27 -34.67
N LEU A 185 -36.15 6.96 -33.50
CA LEU A 185 -35.92 7.91 -32.41
C LEU A 185 -34.54 8.57 -32.51
N GLY A 186 -33.73 8.20 -33.51
CA GLY A 186 -32.39 8.73 -33.76
C GLY A 186 -31.28 8.04 -32.96
N ASN A 187 -31.57 6.96 -32.24
CA ASN A 187 -30.57 6.18 -31.51
C ASN A 187 -29.79 5.26 -32.45
N VAL A 188 -28.54 4.99 -32.11
CA VAL A 188 -27.65 4.13 -32.89
C VAL A 188 -28.16 2.67 -32.92
N VAL A 189 -28.10 2.04 -34.09
CA VAL A 189 -28.40 0.61 -34.27
C VAL A 189 -27.13 -0.10 -34.74
N CYS A 190 -26.36 -0.63 -33.79
CA CYS A 190 -25.08 -1.26 -34.09
C CYS A 190 -25.22 -2.65 -34.73
N HIS A 191 -24.32 -2.96 -35.66
CA HIS A 191 -24.19 -4.29 -36.31
C HIS A 191 -22.77 -4.86 -36.26
N GLY A 192 -21.91 -4.27 -35.43
CA GLY A 192 -20.59 -4.83 -35.10
C GLY A 192 -20.63 -6.02 -34.15
N VAL A 193 -19.45 -6.46 -33.72
CA VAL A 193 -19.31 -7.59 -32.78
C VAL A 193 -19.78 -7.19 -31.38
N ALA A 194 -20.70 -7.98 -30.80
CA ALA A 194 -21.37 -7.66 -29.54
C ALA A 194 -20.41 -7.38 -28.37
N SER A 195 -19.33 -8.15 -28.22
CA SER A 195 -18.32 -7.93 -27.16
C SER A 195 -17.54 -6.63 -27.36
N VAL A 196 -17.24 -6.27 -28.60
CA VAL A 196 -16.53 -5.02 -28.96
C VAL A 196 -17.43 -3.81 -28.73
N ILE A 197 -18.72 -3.92 -29.06
CA ILE A 197 -19.75 -2.90 -28.77
C ILE A 197 -19.93 -2.74 -27.26
N LYS A 198 -20.06 -3.85 -26.51
CA LYS A 198 -20.15 -3.84 -25.04
C LYS A 198 -18.98 -3.06 -24.45
N GLU A 199 -17.76 -3.33 -24.90
CA GLU A 199 -16.56 -2.62 -24.43
C GLU A 199 -16.56 -1.14 -24.86
N GLY A 200 -17.16 -0.83 -26.01
CA GLY A 200 -17.36 0.53 -26.50
C GLY A 200 -18.21 1.40 -25.58
N HIS A 201 -19.09 0.82 -24.76
CA HIS A 201 -19.91 1.54 -23.77
C HIS A 201 -19.28 1.65 -22.38
N LYS A 202 -18.06 1.13 -22.17
CA LYS A 202 -17.38 1.12 -20.87
C LYS A 202 -16.25 2.16 -20.78
N SER A 203 -16.52 3.40 -21.20
CA SER A 203 -15.49 4.45 -21.24
C SER A 203 -15.19 5.09 -19.88
N PHE A 204 -16.21 5.43 -19.07
CA PHE A 204 -16.00 6.22 -17.85
C PHE A 204 -16.19 5.40 -16.57
N PRO A 205 -15.27 5.46 -15.58
CA PRO A 205 -13.91 6.02 -15.66
C PRO A 205 -12.92 5.04 -16.32
N SER A 206 -11.68 5.45 -16.57
CA SER A 206 -10.64 4.57 -17.14
C SER A 206 -10.12 3.55 -16.12
N GLY A 207 -10.30 2.25 -16.41
CA GLY A 207 -9.79 1.14 -15.60
C GLY A 207 -8.27 1.04 -15.57
N HIS A 208 -7.59 1.32 -16.69
CA HIS A 208 -6.12 1.34 -16.72
C HIS A 208 -5.57 2.45 -15.81
N ALA A 209 -6.20 3.62 -15.83
CA ALA A 209 -5.80 4.73 -14.98
C ALA A 209 -6.07 4.40 -13.50
N SER A 210 -7.29 3.99 -13.16
CA SER A 210 -7.63 3.71 -11.75
C SER A 210 -6.78 2.62 -11.14
N TRP A 211 -6.55 1.50 -11.84
CA TRP A 211 -5.71 0.41 -11.32
C TRP A 211 -4.23 0.80 -11.20
N ALA A 212 -3.70 1.53 -12.20
CA ALA A 212 -2.32 1.99 -12.16
C ALA A 212 -2.10 2.97 -11.00
N PHE A 213 -2.97 3.95 -10.82
CA PHE A 213 -2.90 4.91 -9.71
C PHE A 213 -3.19 4.26 -8.36
N ALA A 214 -4.05 3.24 -8.28
CA ALA A 214 -4.30 2.49 -7.05
C ALA A 214 -3.05 1.73 -6.58
N GLY A 215 -2.41 0.97 -7.48
CA GLY A 215 -1.23 0.17 -7.13
C GLY A 215 0.05 1.00 -6.97
N LEU A 216 0.36 1.85 -7.94
CA LEU A 216 1.56 2.67 -7.91
C LEU A 216 1.44 3.88 -6.96
N GLY A 217 0.22 4.37 -6.73
CA GLY A 217 -0.06 5.34 -5.67
C GLY A 217 0.16 4.75 -4.28
N PHE A 218 -0.31 3.53 -4.03
CA PHE A 218 -0.02 2.82 -2.78
C PHE A 218 1.48 2.60 -2.63
N LEU A 219 2.18 2.16 -3.68
CA LEU A 219 3.64 2.02 -3.66
C LEU A 219 4.35 3.35 -3.36
N SER A 220 3.90 4.46 -3.94
CA SER A 220 4.46 5.80 -3.69
C SER A 220 4.33 6.18 -2.21
N LEU A 221 3.16 5.98 -1.61
CA LEU A 221 2.91 6.22 -0.18
C LEU A 221 3.77 5.30 0.70
N TYR A 222 3.84 4.02 0.37
CA TYR A 222 4.67 3.04 1.07
C TYR A 222 6.15 3.45 1.06
N LEU A 223 6.71 3.75 -0.13
CA LEU A 223 8.09 4.20 -0.25
C LEU A 223 8.34 5.50 0.53
N SER A 224 7.37 6.41 0.54
CA SER A 224 7.44 7.67 1.29
C SER A 224 7.70 7.46 2.78
N GLY A 225 6.96 6.52 3.38
CA GLY A 225 7.17 6.09 4.76
C GLY A 225 8.53 5.42 4.98
N LYS A 226 8.93 4.50 4.08
CA LYS A 226 10.19 3.74 4.22
C LYS A 226 11.45 4.58 4.16
N ILE A 227 11.51 5.56 3.27
CA ILE A 227 12.71 6.43 3.13
C ILE A 227 12.59 7.72 3.95
N LYS A 228 11.49 7.88 4.70
CA LYS A 228 11.16 9.07 5.49
C LYS A 228 11.36 10.34 4.66
N VAL A 229 10.59 10.46 3.58
CA VAL A 229 10.71 11.59 2.63
C VAL A 229 10.58 12.93 3.35
N PHE A 230 9.70 13.01 4.33
CA PHE A 230 9.37 14.23 5.06
C PHE A 230 10.04 14.33 6.44
N ASP A 231 11.27 13.81 6.56
CA ASP A 231 12.11 13.88 7.78
C ASP A 231 12.65 15.28 8.12
N ARG A 232 12.18 16.32 7.41
CA ARG A 232 12.59 17.73 7.54
C ARG A 232 14.06 18.02 7.21
N LYS A 233 14.80 17.06 6.64
CA LYS A 233 16.20 17.27 6.21
C LYS A 233 16.33 17.88 4.80
N GLY A 234 15.26 17.87 4.01
CA GLY A 234 15.22 18.54 2.71
C GLY A 234 15.93 17.81 1.56
N HIS A 235 16.18 16.50 1.66
CA HIS A 235 16.83 15.73 0.59
C HIS A 235 15.88 15.44 -0.58
N VAL A 236 15.94 16.26 -1.63
CA VAL A 236 15.06 16.20 -2.80
C VAL A 236 15.14 14.87 -3.57
N ALA A 237 16.27 14.17 -3.53
CA ALA A 237 16.42 12.86 -4.18
C ALA A 237 15.36 11.84 -3.70
N LYS A 238 14.94 11.92 -2.42
CA LYS A 238 13.87 11.09 -1.87
C LYS A 238 12.53 11.35 -2.57
N LEU A 239 12.26 12.60 -2.91
CA LEU A 239 11.05 13.01 -3.62
C LEU A 239 11.01 12.42 -5.04
N CYS A 240 12.16 12.38 -5.74
CA CYS A 240 12.25 11.76 -7.06
C CYS A 240 11.91 10.26 -7.03
N ILE A 241 12.33 9.55 -5.98
CA ILE A 241 12.03 8.11 -5.81
C ILE A 241 10.52 7.90 -5.64
N VAL A 242 9.84 8.70 -4.81
CA VAL A 242 8.41 8.50 -4.56
C VAL A 242 7.51 9.02 -5.68
N ILE A 243 7.95 10.00 -6.46
CA ILE A 243 7.20 10.47 -7.64
C ILE A 243 7.29 9.47 -8.81
N LEU A 244 8.34 8.66 -8.90
CA LEU A 244 8.55 7.76 -10.03
C LEU A 244 7.38 6.77 -10.25
N PRO A 245 6.85 6.06 -9.23
CA PRO A 245 5.64 5.26 -9.39
C PRO A 245 4.44 6.05 -9.93
N ILE A 246 4.22 7.27 -9.44
CA ILE A 246 3.14 8.15 -9.93
C ILE A 246 3.35 8.53 -11.38
N LEU A 247 4.59 8.84 -11.78
CA LEU A 247 4.93 9.13 -13.16
C LEU A 247 4.64 7.93 -14.07
N VAL A 248 4.96 6.71 -13.65
CA VAL A 248 4.63 5.49 -14.41
C VAL A 248 3.11 5.34 -14.53
N ALA A 249 2.34 5.60 -13.46
CA ALA A 249 0.87 5.60 -13.51
C ALA A 249 0.33 6.63 -14.52
N CYS A 250 0.89 7.85 -14.52
CA CYS A 250 0.56 8.88 -15.50
C CYS A 250 0.83 8.42 -16.94
N LEU A 251 1.94 7.74 -17.21
CA LEU A 251 2.27 7.25 -18.56
C LEU A 251 1.30 6.15 -19.01
N VAL A 252 0.92 5.24 -18.12
CA VAL A 252 -0.13 4.23 -18.40
C VAL A 252 -1.47 4.93 -18.70
N ALA A 253 -1.84 5.92 -17.90
CA ALA A 253 -3.05 6.71 -18.06
C ALA A 253 -3.08 7.49 -19.38
N ILE A 254 -2.02 8.21 -19.72
CA ILE A 254 -1.89 9.00 -20.96
C ILE A 254 -2.02 8.11 -22.20
N SER A 255 -1.47 6.89 -22.16
CA SER A 255 -1.59 5.95 -23.29
C SER A 255 -3.04 5.69 -23.69
N ARG A 256 -4.01 5.80 -22.76
CA ARG A 256 -5.44 5.61 -23.07
C ARG A 256 -6.04 6.74 -23.90
N VAL A 257 -5.49 7.94 -23.77
CA VAL A 257 -5.89 9.09 -24.57
C VAL A 257 -5.22 9.00 -25.95
N ASP A 258 -3.93 8.67 -25.99
CA ASP A 258 -3.15 8.53 -27.23
C ASP A 258 -3.70 7.45 -28.17
N ASP A 259 -4.20 6.35 -27.58
CA ASP A 259 -4.81 5.24 -28.29
C ASP A 259 -6.30 5.49 -28.64
N TYR A 260 -6.89 6.61 -28.21
CA TYR A 260 -8.34 6.92 -28.34
C TYR A 260 -9.29 5.95 -27.63
N TRP A 261 -8.78 5.19 -26.66
CA TRP A 261 -9.62 4.29 -25.86
C TRP A 261 -10.46 5.06 -24.85
N HIS A 262 -9.98 6.20 -24.36
CA HIS A 262 -10.66 6.98 -23.34
C HIS A 262 -10.59 8.48 -23.62
N HIS A 263 -11.61 9.20 -23.18
CA HIS A 263 -11.52 10.66 -23.10
C HIS A 263 -10.61 11.05 -21.93
N TRP A 264 -10.02 12.24 -21.98
CA TRP A 264 -9.13 12.71 -20.92
C TRP A 264 -9.86 12.79 -19.55
N GLN A 265 -11.16 13.08 -19.52
CA GLN A 265 -11.96 13.10 -18.29
C GLN A 265 -12.04 11.72 -17.64
N ASP A 266 -12.17 10.67 -18.47
CA ASP A 266 -12.26 9.29 -17.99
C ASP A 266 -10.96 8.90 -17.30
N VAL A 267 -9.84 9.34 -17.87
CA VAL A 267 -8.48 9.11 -17.35
C VAL A 267 -8.24 9.90 -16.08
N PHE A 268 -8.60 11.18 -16.05
CA PHE A 268 -8.44 12.04 -14.89
C PHE A 268 -9.28 11.55 -13.70
N ALA A 269 -10.56 11.24 -13.92
CA ALA A 269 -11.43 10.69 -12.89
C ALA A 269 -10.95 9.32 -12.40
N GLY A 270 -10.48 8.45 -13.30
CA GLY A 270 -9.88 7.17 -12.94
C GLY A 270 -8.65 7.35 -12.05
N GLY A 271 -7.77 8.30 -12.38
CA GLY A 271 -6.59 8.60 -11.56
C GLY A 271 -6.94 9.11 -10.16
N ILE A 272 -7.91 10.02 -10.04
CA ILE A 272 -8.40 10.50 -8.74
C ILE A 272 -8.99 9.35 -7.92
N LEU A 273 -9.84 8.53 -8.53
CA LEU A 273 -10.46 7.37 -7.87
C LEU A 273 -9.37 6.44 -7.31
N GLY A 274 -8.39 6.06 -8.14
CA GLY A 274 -7.30 5.18 -7.75
C GLY A 274 -6.43 5.75 -6.64
N LEU A 275 -6.04 7.03 -6.73
CA LEU A 275 -5.25 7.69 -5.68
C LEU A 275 -6.00 7.83 -4.36
N ALA A 276 -7.29 8.15 -4.41
CA ALA A 276 -8.11 8.26 -3.22
C ALA A 276 -8.20 6.90 -2.50
N VAL A 277 -8.55 5.84 -3.23
CA VAL A 277 -8.64 4.48 -2.68
C VAL A 277 -7.28 4.03 -2.14
N ALA A 278 -6.18 4.24 -2.89
CA ALA A 278 -4.83 3.94 -2.43
C ALA A 278 -4.49 4.62 -1.11
N THR A 279 -4.88 5.89 -0.97
CA THR A 279 -4.63 6.67 0.26
C THR A 279 -5.41 6.10 1.43
N PHE A 280 -6.71 5.81 1.26
CA PHE A 280 -7.53 5.20 2.33
C PHE A 280 -6.99 3.83 2.73
N CYS A 281 -6.68 2.96 1.76
CA CYS A 281 -6.14 1.63 2.04
C CYS A 281 -4.77 1.72 2.72
N TYR A 282 -3.89 2.62 2.28
CA TYR A 282 -2.59 2.83 2.92
C TYR A 282 -2.76 3.24 4.39
N LEU A 283 -3.58 4.25 4.65
CA LEU A 283 -3.80 4.79 6.01
C LEU A 283 -4.51 3.81 6.95
N GLN A 284 -5.16 2.76 6.41
CA GLN A 284 -5.73 1.70 7.23
C GLN A 284 -4.65 0.80 7.87
N PHE A 285 -3.51 0.62 7.19
CA PHE A 285 -2.44 -0.30 7.63
C PHE A 285 -1.20 0.42 8.16
N PHE A 286 -0.94 1.65 7.69
CA PHE A 286 0.26 2.41 7.98
C PHE A 286 -0.08 3.81 8.52
N PRO A 287 0.74 4.36 9.44
CA PRO A 287 0.67 5.76 9.78
C PRO A 287 0.91 6.65 8.57
N SER A 288 0.42 7.89 8.67
CA SER A 288 0.71 8.94 7.71
C SER A 288 2.22 9.01 7.40
N PRO A 289 2.64 9.13 6.12
CA PRO A 289 4.07 9.15 5.77
C PRO A 289 4.87 10.31 6.39
N TYR A 290 4.17 11.32 6.91
CA TYR A 290 4.76 12.45 7.63
C TYR A 290 5.00 12.19 9.12
N SER A 291 4.47 11.07 9.65
CA SER A 291 4.68 10.65 11.04
C SER A 291 6.08 10.10 11.23
N ASP A 292 6.64 10.27 12.44
CA ASP A 292 7.92 9.67 12.83
C ASP A 292 7.88 8.13 12.74
N ASP A 293 6.68 7.56 12.90
CA ASP A 293 6.39 6.12 12.83
C ASP A 293 5.89 5.67 11.44
N GLY A 294 5.86 6.54 10.44
CA GLY A 294 5.41 6.21 9.07
C GLY A 294 6.24 5.12 8.37
N TRP A 295 7.34 4.68 8.96
CA TRP A 295 8.22 3.65 8.42
C TRP A 295 7.71 2.22 8.62
N GLY A 296 6.74 1.97 9.50
CA GLY A 296 6.25 0.63 9.85
C GLY A 296 4.71 0.57 9.89
N PRO A 297 4.09 -0.62 9.82
CA PRO A 297 2.64 -0.75 9.97
C PRO A 297 2.20 -0.59 11.44
N TYR A 298 0.93 -0.26 11.69
CA TYR A 298 0.39 -0.13 13.06
C TYR A 298 0.59 -1.38 13.91
N GLU A 299 0.40 -2.56 13.31
CA GLU A 299 0.51 -3.84 14.00
C GLU A 299 1.93 -4.10 14.52
N TYR A 300 2.94 -3.62 13.81
CA TYR A 300 4.33 -3.71 14.24
C TYR A 300 4.55 -2.92 15.54
N PHE A 301 4.04 -1.69 15.63
CA PHE A 301 4.19 -0.86 16.83
C PHE A 301 3.39 -1.41 18.02
N ARG A 302 2.16 -1.87 17.78
CA ARG A 302 1.33 -2.49 18.83
C ARG A 302 2.01 -3.70 19.45
N MET A 303 2.60 -4.55 18.62
CA MET A 303 3.33 -5.74 19.08
C MET A 303 4.56 -5.37 19.93
N LEU A 304 5.27 -4.28 19.59
CA LEU A 304 6.38 -3.79 20.40
C LEU A 304 5.93 -3.25 21.77
N GLU A 305 4.79 -2.56 21.81
CA GLU A 305 4.21 -2.07 23.06
C GLU A 305 3.80 -3.23 23.98
N GLU A 306 3.14 -4.26 23.43
CA GLU A 306 2.74 -5.47 24.16
C GLU A 306 3.95 -6.22 24.74
N ARG A 307 5.05 -6.31 24.00
CA ARG A 307 6.30 -6.90 24.50
C ARG A 307 6.98 -6.03 25.56
N GLY A 308 6.87 -4.71 25.43
CA GLY A 308 7.39 -3.76 26.42
C GLY A 308 6.61 -3.78 27.74
N THR A 309 5.36 -4.21 27.72
CA THR A 309 4.48 -4.34 28.89
C THR A 309 4.35 -5.75 29.45
N GLU A 310 4.88 -6.79 28.78
CA GLU A 310 5.07 -8.10 29.43
C GLU A 310 5.98 -7.90 30.66
N PRO A 311 5.49 -8.14 31.89
CA PRO A 311 6.34 -8.06 33.05
C PRO A 311 7.39 -9.16 32.90
N THR A 312 8.62 -8.84 33.28
CA THR A 312 9.75 -9.76 33.42
C THR A 312 9.47 -10.79 34.53
N ILE A 313 8.41 -11.59 34.41
CA ILE A 313 7.98 -12.57 35.41
C ILE A 313 9.01 -13.71 35.50
N THR A 314 9.76 -13.99 34.44
CA THR A 314 10.71 -15.11 34.42
C THR A 314 12.06 -14.83 35.07
N VAL A 315 12.46 -13.58 35.30
CA VAL A 315 13.71 -13.26 36.03
C VAL A 315 13.44 -12.93 37.50
N ASN A 316 12.32 -12.27 37.78
CA ASN A 316 11.96 -11.95 39.16
C ASN A 316 11.39 -13.14 39.93
N SER A 317 10.68 -14.08 39.29
CA SER A 317 10.20 -15.28 40.01
C SER A 317 11.35 -16.19 40.46
N LEU A 318 12.41 -16.34 39.66
CA LEU A 318 13.59 -17.12 40.05
C LEU A 318 14.41 -16.42 41.13
N ASN A 319 14.54 -15.08 41.08
CA ASN A 319 15.22 -14.33 42.13
C ASN A 319 14.41 -14.27 43.43
N VAL A 320 13.09 -14.11 43.38
CA VAL A 320 12.23 -14.12 44.58
C VAL A 320 12.25 -15.50 45.23
N GLN A 321 12.20 -16.58 44.44
CA GLN A 321 12.24 -17.94 44.96
C GLN A 321 13.64 -18.35 45.45
N ALA A 322 14.72 -17.85 44.84
CA ALA A 322 16.08 -18.01 45.34
C ALA A 322 16.33 -17.20 46.63
N MET A 323 15.73 -16.01 46.75
CA MET A 323 15.81 -15.15 47.93
C MET A 323 14.98 -15.71 49.09
N GLU A 324 13.82 -16.33 48.82
CA GLU A 324 13.03 -17.06 49.82
C GLU A 324 13.79 -18.27 50.38
N VAL A 325 14.48 -19.04 49.53
CA VAL A 325 15.29 -20.19 49.96
C VAL A 325 16.50 -19.74 50.78
N GLN A 326 17.15 -18.62 50.42
CA GLN A 326 18.26 -18.05 51.21
C GLN A 326 17.79 -17.50 52.56
N VAL A 327 16.65 -16.82 52.62
CA VAL A 327 16.10 -16.29 53.88
C VAL A 327 15.73 -17.43 54.83
N VAL A 328 15.11 -18.51 54.32
CA VAL A 328 14.77 -19.69 55.13
C VAL A 328 16.02 -20.42 55.65
N GLN A 329 17.08 -20.55 54.84
CA GLN A 329 18.34 -21.13 55.30
C GLN A 329 19.03 -20.27 56.38
N GLN A 330 19.03 -18.95 56.21
CA GLN A 330 19.64 -18.02 57.16
C GLN A 330 18.86 -17.93 58.48
N GLN A 331 17.53 -18.08 58.46
CA GLN A 331 16.69 -18.15 59.67
C GLN A 331 16.88 -19.46 60.43
N ASN A 332 17.11 -20.57 59.73
CA ASN A 332 17.34 -21.87 60.34
C ASN A 332 18.73 -21.95 61.02
N GLU A 333 19.74 -21.29 60.47
CA GLU A 333 21.06 -21.15 61.12
C GLU A 333 21.04 -20.22 62.34
N ARG A 334 20.19 -19.17 62.31
CA ARG A 334 20.07 -18.21 63.42
C ARG A 334 19.35 -18.79 64.64
N ASN A 335 18.37 -19.67 64.44
CA ASN A 335 17.65 -20.33 65.53
C ASN A 335 18.47 -21.41 66.25
N ASN A 336 19.56 -21.90 65.65
CA ASN A 336 20.38 -22.96 66.23
C ASN A 336 21.51 -22.43 67.14
N HIS A 337 21.72 -21.11 67.23
CA HIS A 337 22.84 -20.50 67.96
C HIS A 337 22.45 -19.46 69.05
N GLY A 338 21.17 -19.34 69.40
CA GLY A 338 20.66 -18.32 70.31
C GLY A 338 20.03 -18.84 71.60
N SER A 339 20.66 -19.79 72.29
CA SER A 339 20.31 -20.11 73.68
C SER A 339 21.53 -19.87 74.55
N ILE A 340 21.47 -18.82 75.37
CA ILE A 340 22.14 -18.59 76.68
C ILE A 340 22.17 -17.06 76.94
N GLY A 341 21.55 -16.62 78.04
CA GLY A 341 22.01 -15.43 78.78
C GLY A 341 21.04 -14.25 79.01
N LEU A 342 20.29 -14.32 80.12
CA LEU A 342 20.05 -13.31 81.16
C LEU A 342 19.72 -11.80 80.91
N SER A 343 18.65 -11.40 81.60
CA SER A 343 18.40 -10.20 82.46
C SER A 343 18.08 -8.81 81.90
N GLU A 344 16.97 -8.28 82.44
CA GLU A 344 16.66 -6.89 82.87
C GLU A 344 16.77 -5.72 81.86
N ALA A 345 15.64 -5.05 81.57
CA ALA A 345 15.08 -3.96 82.38
C ALA A 345 13.99 -3.18 81.59
N HIS A 346 13.04 -2.63 82.35
CA HIS A 346 12.01 -1.61 82.08
C HIS A 346 12.30 -0.61 80.92
N ASP A 347 11.33 -0.01 80.23
CA ASP A 347 10.17 0.71 80.77
C ASP A 347 9.13 1.07 79.67
N HIS A 348 7.91 1.35 80.16
CA HIS A 348 6.66 1.89 79.60
C HIS A 348 6.79 2.94 78.45
N SER A 349 5.81 3.27 77.58
CA SER A 349 4.34 3.37 77.69
C SER A 349 3.68 3.75 76.33
N LEU A 350 2.45 3.23 76.13
CA LEU A 350 1.16 3.87 75.74
C LEU A 350 1.09 4.73 74.45
N ASP A 351 0.29 4.33 73.46
CA ASP A 351 -1.14 4.70 73.22
C ASP A 351 -1.30 6.22 72.95
N GLU A 352 -1.91 6.67 71.85
CA GLU A 352 -3.35 6.57 71.57
C GLU A 352 -3.71 6.80 70.08
N MET A 353 -4.84 6.20 69.72
CA MET A 353 -5.68 6.48 68.55
C MET A 353 -6.38 7.85 68.64
N GLU A 354 -6.81 8.38 67.49
CA GLU A 354 -8.23 8.55 67.11
C GLU A 354 -8.57 9.87 66.37
N SER A 355 -9.43 9.72 65.34
CA SER A 355 -10.38 10.72 64.80
C SER A 355 -9.81 11.88 63.97
N GLY A 356 -10.34 12.31 62.82
CA GLY A 356 -11.67 12.16 62.23
C GLY A 356 -12.15 13.54 61.71
N ARG A 357 -12.45 13.62 60.39
CA ARG A 357 -13.21 14.67 59.67
C ARG A 357 -12.81 16.15 59.84
N ARG A 358 -12.40 16.76 58.73
CA ARG A 358 -13.25 17.65 57.92
C ARG A 358 -12.67 17.88 56.53
#